data_AF-A0A354IEV2-F1
#
_entry.id   AF-A0A354IEV2-F1
#
_cell.length_a   1.000
_cell.length_b   1.000
_cell.length_c   1.000
_cell.angle_alpha   90.00
_cell.angle_beta   90.00
_cell.angle_gamma   90.00
#
_symmetry.space_group_name_H-M   'P 1'
#
loop_
_entity.id
_entity.type
_entity.pdbx_description
1 polymer ?
#
loop_
_entity_poly.entity_id
_entity_poly.type
_entity_poly.pdbx_seq_one_letter_code
_entity_poly.pdbx_strand_id
1 'polypeptide(L)'
;MKNRVEVVIAGNRFTMTGEQDEEYMTKIAALVDNRVSKIRENGVNMLQAITLTACDMADNYVQAVQGAENLRTQISGYLSENKDLTQELADAREEIESLENNAASRADEIAQLDRFKDRISELEAQVEAGEKSKERITELEGRLGETQKRLQSAQGEAEARTRRVSELEQQLGQADARHRSDLEQAERTEREVRELRERVADNEKMGRRIEELEKELASTERQLNEVRSRLSRLLK
;
A
#
# COMPACT_ATOMS: atom_id res chain seq x y z
N MET A 1 -42.33 30.35 83.85
CA MET A 1 -43.14 30.30 85.09
C MET A 1 -42.75 29.04 85.84
N LYS A 2 -42.63 29.10 87.17
CA LYS A 2 -42.37 27.89 87.98
C LYS A 2 -43.70 27.24 88.32
N ASN A 3 -43.86 25.98 87.93
CA ASN A 3 -44.97 25.14 88.32
C ASN A 3 -44.90 24.85 89.81
N ARG A 4 -46.06 24.79 90.47
CA ARG A 4 -46.20 24.42 91.89
C ARG A 4 -47.12 23.22 91.95
N VAL A 5 -46.63 22.11 92.50
CA VAL A 5 -47.37 20.85 92.53
C VAL A 5 -47.30 20.29 93.95
N GLU A 6 -48.46 19.91 94.49
CA GLU A 6 -48.55 19.22 95.76
C GLU A 6 -48.37 17.71 95.55
N VAL A 7 -47.44 17.12 96.28
CA VAL A 7 -47.10 15.71 96.19
C VAL A 7 -47.05 15.08 97.58
N VAL A 8 -47.23 13.76 97.66
CA VAL A 8 -47.10 13.00 98.90
C VAL A 8 -45.85 12.12 98.79
N ILE A 9 -44.93 12.27 99.74
CA ILE A 9 -43.72 11.44 99.83
C ILE A 9 -43.62 10.88 101.24
N ALA A 10 -43.58 9.56 101.31
CA ALA A 10 -43.50 8.74 102.51
C ALA A 10 -44.54 9.14 103.58
N GLY A 11 -45.76 9.45 103.13
CA GLY A 11 -46.90 9.83 103.96
C GLY A 11 -47.00 11.32 104.30
N ASN A 12 -46.02 12.15 103.91
CA ASN A 12 -46.01 13.59 104.17
C ASN A 12 -46.31 14.38 102.89
N ARG A 13 -47.10 15.46 103.01
CA ARG A 13 -47.37 16.38 101.89
C ARG A 13 -46.23 17.38 101.73
N PHE A 14 -45.78 17.56 100.49
CA PHE A 14 -44.79 18.54 100.10
C PHE A 14 -45.30 19.35 98.91
N THR A 15 -44.88 20.60 98.82
CA THR A 15 -45.08 21.42 97.61
C THR A 15 -43.77 21.48 96.84
N MET A 16 -43.70 20.83 95.68
CA MET A 16 -42.58 20.93 94.77
C MET A 16 -42.75 22.15 93.87
N THR A 17 -41.65 22.87 93.63
CA THR A 17 -41.62 24.02 92.71
C THR A 17 -40.51 23.87 91.70
N GLY A 18 -40.83 23.92 90.41
CA GLY A 18 -39.87 23.63 89.34
C GLY A 18 -40.31 24.22 88.00
N GLU A 19 -39.45 24.11 86.99
CA GLU A 19 -39.77 24.56 85.62
C GLU A 19 -40.42 23.45 84.78
N GLN A 20 -40.31 22.21 85.25
CA GLN A 20 -40.87 21.02 84.64
C GLN A 20 -42.38 20.96 84.85
N ASP A 21 -43.07 20.25 83.97
CA ASP A 21 -44.52 20.05 84.07
C ASP A 21 -44.93 19.23 85.29
N GLU A 22 -46.23 19.25 85.57
CA GLU A 22 -46.82 18.57 86.71
C GLU A 22 -46.68 17.05 86.61
N GLU A 23 -46.77 16.48 85.42
CA GLU A 23 -46.64 15.03 85.19
C GLU A 23 -45.23 14.54 85.58
N TYR A 24 -44.19 15.21 85.10
CA TYR A 24 -42.81 14.93 85.44
C TYR A 24 -42.55 15.09 86.94
N MET A 25 -42.98 16.21 87.54
CA MET A 25 -42.75 16.46 88.96
C MET A 25 -43.48 15.44 89.85
N THR A 26 -44.70 15.05 89.49
CA THR A 26 -45.46 13.99 90.16
C THR A 26 -44.78 12.64 90.02
N LYS A 27 -44.25 12.33 88.83
CA LYS A 27 -43.50 11.09 88.56
C LYS A 27 -42.23 11.00 89.40
N ILE A 28 -41.49 12.10 89.54
CA ILE A 28 -40.30 12.14 90.42
C ILE A 28 -40.68 11.94 91.88
N ALA A 29 -41.74 12.61 92.36
CA ALA A 29 -42.20 12.41 93.73
C ALA A 29 -42.63 10.95 93.98
N ALA A 30 -43.37 10.35 93.05
CA ALA A 30 -43.76 8.94 93.12
C ALA A 30 -42.56 7.99 93.07
N LEU A 31 -41.51 8.31 92.31
CA LEU A 31 -40.28 7.52 92.28
C LEU A 31 -39.60 7.50 93.66
N VAL A 32 -39.46 8.67 94.29
CA VAL A 32 -38.86 8.81 95.63
C VAL A 32 -39.73 8.09 96.66
N ASP A 33 -41.04 8.30 96.64
CA ASP A 33 -42.00 7.67 97.56
C ASP A 33 -41.94 6.13 97.51
N ASN A 34 -41.94 5.57 96.30
CA ASN A 34 -41.80 4.13 96.10
C ASN A 34 -40.47 3.58 96.63
N ARG A 35 -39.37 4.31 96.43
CA ARG A 35 -38.03 3.89 96.88
C ARG A 35 -37.92 3.92 98.40
N VAL A 36 -38.40 4.99 99.04
CA VAL A 36 -38.44 5.11 100.50
C VAL A 36 -39.32 4.02 101.10
N SER A 37 -40.51 3.76 100.53
CA SER A 37 -41.43 2.74 101.01
C SER A 37 -40.84 1.34 100.92
N LYS A 38 -40.19 0.98 99.79
CA LYS A 38 -39.48 -0.31 99.63
C LYS A 38 -38.35 -0.51 100.63
N ILE A 39 -37.56 0.53 100.89
CA ILE A 39 -36.47 0.41 101.87
C ILE A 39 -37.04 0.22 103.28
N ARG A 40 -38.14 0.91 103.60
CA ARG A 40 -38.82 0.83 104.91
C ARG A 40 -39.44 -0.55 105.19
N GLU A 41 -39.80 -1.33 104.17
CA GLU A 41 -40.25 -2.73 104.32
C GLU A 41 -39.20 -3.61 105.01
N ASN A 42 -37.92 -3.24 104.96
CA ASN A 42 -36.83 -3.94 105.65
C ASN A 42 -36.72 -3.60 107.15
N GLY A 43 -37.68 -2.87 107.73
CA GLY A 43 -37.73 -2.58 109.17
C GLY A 43 -36.79 -1.46 109.63
N VAL A 44 -36.17 -0.72 108.71
CA VAL A 44 -35.36 0.47 109.04
C VAL A 44 -36.23 1.67 109.40
N ASN A 45 -35.71 2.54 110.26
CA ASN A 45 -36.43 3.76 110.64
C ASN A 45 -36.51 4.76 109.48
N MET A 46 -37.42 5.72 109.58
CA MET A 46 -37.71 6.69 108.52
C MET A 46 -36.48 7.49 108.07
N LEU A 47 -35.64 7.92 109.02
CA LEU A 47 -34.42 8.67 108.72
C LEU A 47 -33.44 7.80 107.91
N GLN A 48 -33.21 6.57 108.36
CA GLN A 48 -32.37 5.59 107.65
C GLN A 48 -32.92 5.28 106.26
N ALA A 49 -34.24 5.13 106.11
CA ALA A 49 -34.88 4.85 104.82
C ALA A 49 -34.69 6.01 103.82
N ILE A 50 -34.82 7.27 104.28
CA ILE A 50 -34.55 8.46 103.45
C ILE A 50 -33.06 8.52 103.09
N THR A 51 -32.16 8.32 104.05
CA THR A 51 -30.70 8.36 103.79
C THR A 51 -30.28 7.29 102.78
N LEU A 52 -30.76 6.05 102.93
CA LEU A 52 -30.48 4.97 101.99
C LEU A 52 -31.09 5.24 100.60
N THR A 53 -32.29 5.83 100.55
CA THR A 53 -32.89 6.26 99.28
C THR A 53 -32.04 7.33 98.60
N ALA A 54 -31.54 8.31 99.34
CA ALA A 54 -30.66 9.34 98.80
C ALA A 54 -29.34 8.74 98.28
N CYS A 55 -28.74 7.78 99.00
CA CYS A 55 -27.55 7.07 98.56
C CYS A 55 -27.79 6.27 97.28
N ASP A 56 -28.89 5.53 97.20
CA ASP A 56 -29.26 4.74 96.01
C ASP A 56 -29.56 5.65 94.80
N MET A 57 -30.26 6.77 94.98
CA MET A 57 -30.47 7.74 93.90
C MET A 57 -29.18 8.39 93.43
N ALA A 58 -28.25 8.68 94.36
CA ALA A 58 -26.92 9.20 94.02
C ALA A 58 -26.09 8.17 93.24
N ASP A 59 -26.12 6.90 93.64
CA ASP A 59 -25.45 5.82 92.91
C ASP A 59 -26.01 5.65 91.49
N ASN A 60 -27.34 5.59 91.34
CA ASN A 60 -27.99 5.54 90.04
C ASN A 60 -27.62 6.75 89.16
N TYR A 61 -27.52 7.95 89.74
CA TYR A 61 -27.08 9.15 89.02
C TYR A 61 -25.63 9.01 88.55
N VAL A 62 -24.72 8.59 89.43
CA VAL A 62 -23.30 8.39 89.07
C VAL A 62 -23.15 7.36 87.96
N GLN A 63 -23.85 6.22 88.05
CA GLN A 63 -23.84 5.19 87.00
C GLN A 63 -24.39 5.71 85.67
N ALA A 64 -25.49 6.47 85.69
CA ALA A 64 -26.07 7.06 84.49
C ALA A 64 -25.12 8.08 83.83
N VAL A 65 -24.47 8.94 84.62
CA VAL A 65 -23.48 9.91 84.13
C VAL A 65 -22.29 9.18 83.51
N GLN A 66 -21.78 8.14 84.17
CA GLN A 66 -20.66 7.36 83.65
C GLN A 66 -21.02 6.63 82.35
N GLY A 67 -22.23 6.07 82.27
CA GLY A 67 -22.77 5.49 81.03
C GLY A 67 -22.87 6.52 79.90
N ALA A 68 -23.35 7.72 80.21
CA ALA A 68 -23.47 8.81 79.24
C ALA A 68 -22.09 9.29 78.74
N GLU A 69 -21.09 9.45 79.61
CA GLU A 69 -19.74 9.82 79.19
C GLU A 69 -19.09 8.73 78.34
N ASN A 70 -19.25 7.45 78.69
CA ASN A 70 -18.74 6.35 77.87
C ASN A 70 -19.34 6.37 76.46
N LEU A 71 -20.66 6.58 76.34
CA LEU A 71 -21.34 6.73 75.05
C LEU A 71 -20.83 7.96 74.30
N ARG A 72 -20.64 9.08 74.99
CA ARG A 72 -20.11 10.32 74.39
C ARG A 72 -18.72 10.11 73.82
N THR A 73 -17.84 9.39 74.52
CA THR A 73 -16.51 9.02 74.03
C THR A 73 -16.60 8.12 72.80
N GLN A 74 -17.47 7.11 72.80
CA GLN A 74 -17.66 6.22 71.64
C GLN A 74 -18.18 7.00 70.42
N ILE A 75 -19.19 7.84 70.59
CA ILE A 75 -19.74 8.68 69.52
C ILE A 75 -18.66 9.61 68.97
N SER A 76 -17.85 10.21 69.84
CA SER A 76 -16.72 11.04 69.40
C SER A 76 -15.69 10.24 68.61
N GLY A 77 -15.43 8.98 68.99
CA GLY A 77 -14.55 8.07 68.26
C GLY A 77 -15.09 7.76 66.87
N TYR A 78 -16.36 7.33 66.76
CA TYR A 78 -16.99 7.05 65.48
C TYR A 78 -17.09 8.29 64.57
N LEU A 79 -17.29 9.48 65.13
CA LEU A 79 -17.26 10.72 64.36
C LEU A 79 -15.88 11.03 63.80
N SER A 80 -14.80 10.71 64.52
CA SER A 80 -13.43 10.86 64.01
C SER A 80 -13.18 9.86 62.89
N GLU A 81 -13.44 8.57 63.14
CA GLU A 81 -13.24 7.50 62.17
C GLU A 81 -14.06 7.74 60.89
N ASN A 82 -15.29 8.22 61.01
CA ASN A 82 -16.11 8.55 59.84
C ASN A 82 -15.53 9.71 59.00
N LYS A 83 -14.91 10.71 59.65
CA LYS A 83 -14.20 11.78 58.92
C LYS A 83 -12.98 11.23 58.20
N ASP A 84 -12.19 10.40 58.87
CA ASP A 84 -10.99 9.79 58.29
C ASP A 84 -11.38 8.93 57.07
N LEU A 85 -12.39 8.06 57.21
CA LEU A 85 -12.92 7.26 56.11
C LEU A 85 -13.49 8.11 54.96
N THR A 86 -14.11 9.24 55.26
CA THR A 86 -14.63 10.15 54.23
C THR A 86 -13.49 10.78 53.44
N GLN A 87 -12.38 11.12 54.10
CA GLN A 87 -11.18 11.64 53.44
C GLN A 87 -10.54 10.55 52.57
N GLU A 88 -10.32 9.35 53.11
CA GLU A 88 -9.76 8.23 52.34
C GLU A 88 -10.60 7.89 51.10
N LEU A 89 -11.93 7.97 51.23
CA LEU A 89 -12.84 7.74 50.10
C LEU A 89 -12.77 8.86 49.06
N ALA A 90 -12.50 10.10 49.46
CA ALA A 90 -12.27 11.20 48.53
C ALA A 90 -10.95 11.01 47.77
N ASP A 91 -9.87 10.69 48.49
CA ASP A 91 -8.55 10.45 47.90
C ASP A 91 -8.58 9.26 46.92
N ALA A 92 -9.24 8.16 47.30
CA ALA A 92 -9.40 7.00 46.43
C ALA A 92 -10.22 7.31 45.16
N ARG A 93 -11.22 8.21 45.25
CA ARG A 93 -11.98 8.65 44.08
C ARG A 93 -11.13 9.48 43.12
N GLU A 94 -10.30 10.38 43.65
CA GLU A 94 -9.37 11.17 42.85
C GLU A 94 -8.34 10.28 42.15
N GLU A 95 -7.83 9.25 42.86
CA GLU A 95 -6.92 8.27 42.26
C GLU A 95 -7.58 7.47 41.14
N ILE A 96 -8.83 7.02 41.33
CA ILE A 96 -9.61 6.33 40.28
C ILE A 96 -9.77 7.24 39.06
N GLU A 97 -10.16 8.49 39.24
CA GLU A 97 -10.34 9.45 38.13
C GLU A 97 -9.02 9.67 37.37
N SER A 98 -7.90 9.78 38.08
CA SER A 98 -6.57 9.88 37.47
C SER A 98 -6.21 8.63 36.67
N LEU A 99 -6.47 7.44 37.22
CA LEU A 99 -6.23 6.17 36.53
C LEU A 99 -7.12 6.00 35.30
N GLU A 100 -8.39 6.40 35.36
CA GLU A 100 -9.31 6.39 34.22
C GLU A 100 -8.83 7.32 33.10
N ASN A 101 -8.39 8.54 33.43
CA ASN A 101 -7.81 9.47 32.46
C ASN A 101 -6.54 8.92 31.81
N ASN A 102 -5.66 8.29 32.60
CA ASN A 102 -4.46 7.63 32.07
C ASN A 102 -4.80 6.45 31.16
N ALA A 103 -5.83 5.66 31.51
CA ALA A 103 -6.29 4.55 30.68
C ALA A 103 -6.88 5.05 29.35
N ALA A 104 -7.65 6.15 29.38
CA ALA A 104 -8.18 6.78 28.18
C ALA A 104 -7.05 7.28 27.26
N SER A 105 -6.05 7.99 27.81
CA SER A 105 -4.88 8.44 27.05
C SER A 105 -4.12 7.28 26.41
N ARG A 106 -3.93 6.17 27.14
CA ARG A 106 -3.29 4.97 26.60
C ARG A 106 -4.12 4.30 25.52
N ALA A 107 -5.44 4.31 25.63
CA ALA A 107 -6.33 3.79 24.59
C ALA A 107 -6.20 4.59 23.29
N ASP A 108 -6.08 5.92 23.39
CA ASP A 108 -5.81 6.79 22.23
C ASP A 108 -4.44 6.50 21.60
N GLU A 109 -3.40 6.29 22.40
CA GLU A 109 -2.06 5.88 21.92
C GLU A 109 -2.12 4.53 21.18
N ILE A 110 -2.85 3.55 21.71
CA ILE A 110 -3.04 2.25 21.05
C ILE A 110 -3.75 2.43 19.70
N ALA A 111 -4.80 3.25 19.66
CA ALA A 111 -5.51 3.54 18.42
C ALA A 111 -4.60 4.23 17.37
N GLN A 112 -3.68 5.09 17.81
CA GLN A 112 -2.67 5.67 16.92
C GLN A 112 -1.68 4.61 16.41
N LEU A 113 -1.21 3.71 17.28
CA LEU A 113 -0.32 2.62 16.88
C LEU A 113 -0.96 1.70 15.84
N ASP A 114 -2.25 1.40 15.96
CA ASP A 114 -2.94 0.56 14.97
C ASP A 114 -3.06 1.27 13.61
N ARG A 115 -3.30 2.59 13.59
CA ARG A 115 -3.22 3.38 12.33
C ARG A 115 -1.83 3.34 11.71
N PHE A 116 -0.77 3.41 12.54
CA PHE A 116 0.60 3.29 12.04
C PHE A 116 0.88 1.90 11.48
N LYS A 117 0.38 0.83 12.11
CA LYS A 117 0.49 -0.52 11.56
C LYS A 117 -0.20 -0.65 10.21
N ASP A 118 -1.43 -0.16 10.08
CA ASP A 118 -2.16 -0.17 8.82
C ASP A 118 -1.38 0.58 7.72
N ARG A 119 -0.78 1.73 8.07
CA ARG A 119 0.05 2.50 7.15
C ARG A 119 1.34 1.78 6.77
N ILE A 120 1.97 1.07 7.71
CA ILE A 120 3.15 0.24 7.42
C ILE A 120 2.78 -0.87 6.44
N SER A 121 1.69 -1.60 6.67
CA SER A 121 1.23 -2.65 5.75
C SER A 121 0.90 -2.11 4.36
N GLU A 122 0.32 -0.90 4.27
CA GLU A 122 0.10 -0.23 2.98
C GLU A 122 1.42 0.11 2.27
N LEU A 123 2.39 0.66 3.01
CA LEU A 123 3.71 1.00 2.46
C LEU A 123 4.49 -0.25 2.03
N GLU A 124 4.41 -1.34 2.79
CA GLU A 124 5.00 -2.64 2.44
C GLU A 124 4.43 -3.15 1.11
N ALA A 125 3.11 -3.10 0.93
CA ALA A 125 2.46 -3.48 -0.33
C ALA A 125 2.89 -2.59 -1.51
N GLN A 126 3.07 -1.29 -1.29
CA GLN A 126 3.58 -0.37 -2.32
C GLN A 126 5.02 -0.68 -2.70
N VAL A 127 5.87 -1.03 -1.72
CA VAL A 127 7.26 -1.43 -1.97
C VAL A 127 7.30 -2.71 -2.81
N GLU A 128 6.52 -3.73 -2.46
CA GLU A 128 6.46 -4.99 -3.23
C GLU A 128 5.98 -4.75 -4.68
N ALA A 129 4.97 -3.89 -4.86
CA ALA A 129 4.51 -3.50 -6.19
C ALA A 129 5.58 -2.73 -6.98
N GLY A 130 6.37 -1.89 -6.30
CA GLY A 130 7.51 -1.17 -6.85
C GLY A 130 8.62 -2.13 -7.30
N GLU A 131 8.92 -3.15 -6.50
CA GLU A 131 9.91 -4.19 -6.85
C GLU A 131 9.48 -4.98 -8.08
N LYS A 132 8.22 -5.45 -8.15
CA LYS A 132 7.67 -6.10 -9.34
C LYS A 132 7.75 -5.22 -10.59
N SER A 133 7.49 -3.93 -10.42
CA SER A 133 7.60 -2.95 -11.52
C SER A 133 9.06 -2.81 -11.98
N LYS A 134 10.02 -2.80 -11.06
CA LYS A 134 11.46 -2.76 -11.35
C LYS A 134 11.92 -4.02 -12.09
N GLU A 135 11.51 -5.20 -11.63
CA GLU A 135 11.78 -6.47 -12.33
C GLU A 135 11.24 -6.43 -13.77
N ARG A 136 10.01 -5.94 -13.94
CA ARG A 136 9.41 -5.79 -15.28
C ARG A 136 10.20 -4.83 -16.17
N ILE A 137 10.71 -3.72 -15.62
CA ILE A 137 11.58 -2.80 -16.36
C ILE A 137 12.85 -3.53 -16.81
N THR A 138 13.51 -4.26 -15.91
CA THR A 138 14.75 -5.00 -16.27
C THR A 138 14.52 -6.05 -17.36
N GLU A 139 13.38 -6.75 -17.35
CA GLU A 139 13.00 -7.70 -18.40
C GLU A 139 12.80 -6.98 -19.74
N LEU A 140 12.09 -5.85 -19.74
CA LEU A 140 11.85 -5.05 -20.94
C LEU A 140 13.14 -4.47 -21.51
N GLU A 141 14.07 -4.02 -20.66
CA GLU A 141 15.41 -3.57 -21.07
C GLU A 141 16.19 -4.69 -21.74
N GLY A 142 16.14 -5.91 -21.19
CA GLY A 142 16.75 -7.10 -21.82
C GLY A 142 16.17 -7.39 -23.20
N ARG A 143 14.84 -7.41 -23.32
CA ARG A 143 14.14 -7.60 -24.61
C ARG A 143 14.48 -6.50 -25.61
N LEU A 144 14.54 -5.24 -25.16
CA LEU A 144 14.93 -4.12 -26.01
C LEU A 144 16.36 -4.32 -26.54
N GLY A 145 17.30 -4.71 -25.67
CA GLY A 145 18.68 -5.02 -26.07
C GLY A 145 18.76 -6.14 -27.12
N GLU A 146 17.97 -7.21 -26.97
CA GLU A 146 17.88 -8.26 -28.00
C GLU A 146 17.32 -7.75 -29.33
N THR A 147 16.25 -6.95 -29.29
CA THR A 147 15.67 -6.37 -30.50
C THR A 147 16.64 -5.41 -31.19
N GLN A 148 17.41 -4.63 -30.43
CA GLN A 148 18.46 -3.75 -30.95
C GLN A 148 19.57 -4.56 -31.64
N LYS A 149 20.02 -5.67 -31.04
CA LYS A 149 21.01 -6.57 -31.68
C LYS A 149 20.47 -7.14 -32.99
N ARG A 150 19.23 -7.64 -33.00
CA ARG A 150 18.58 -8.15 -34.22
C ARG A 150 18.47 -7.07 -35.30
N LEU A 151 18.12 -5.85 -34.91
CA LEU A 151 18.06 -4.71 -35.83
C LEU A 151 19.43 -4.39 -36.42
N GLN A 152 20.49 -4.37 -35.61
CA GLN A 152 21.87 -4.17 -36.09
C GLN A 152 22.30 -5.25 -37.08
N SER A 153 22.02 -6.53 -36.78
CA SER A 153 22.29 -7.63 -37.70
C SER A 153 21.53 -7.47 -39.02
N ALA A 154 20.22 -7.16 -38.95
CA ALA A 154 19.40 -6.94 -40.14
C ALA A 154 19.86 -5.72 -40.97
N GLN A 155 20.31 -4.65 -40.31
CA GLN A 155 20.93 -3.49 -40.96
C GLN A 155 22.22 -3.88 -41.68
N GLY A 156 23.11 -4.63 -41.03
CA GLY A 156 24.34 -5.13 -41.66
C GLY A 156 24.07 -6.04 -42.86
N GLU A 157 23.07 -6.92 -42.77
CA GLU A 157 22.60 -7.73 -43.90
C GLU A 157 22.03 -6.88 -45.04
N ALA A 158 21.23 -5.86 -44.71
CA ALA A 158 20.67 -4.95 -45.71
C ALA A 158 21.77 -4.16 -46.42
N GLU A 159 22.78 -3.66 -45.71
CA GLU A 159 23.95 -3.01 -46.29
C GLU A 159 24.73 -3.95 -47.22
N ALA A 160 24.94 -5.20 -46.79
CA ALA A 160 25.60 -6.22 -47.62
C ALA A 160 24.81 -6.51 -48.90
N ARG A 161 23.48 -6.62 -48.80
CA ARG A 161 22.58 -6.79 -49.96
C ARG A 161 22.66 -5.58 -50.89
N THR A 162 22.65 -4.35 -50.35
CA THR A 162 22.79 -3.12 -51.16
C THR A 162 24.11 -3.07 -51.92
N ARG A 163 25.23 -3.43 -51.27
CA ARG A 163 26.53 -3.55 -51.95
C ARG A 163 26.49 -4.59 -53.07
N ARG A 164 25.89 -5.75 -52.80
CA ARG A 164 25.76 -6.82 -53.80
C ARG A 164 24.91 -6.41 -55.00
N VAL A 165 23.82 -5.68 -54.78
CA VAL A 165 23.00 -5.11 -55.86
C VAL A 165 23.84 -4.16 -56.70
N SER A 166 24.60 -3.26 -56.09
CA SER A 166 25.48 -2.33 -56.82
C SER A 166 26.56 -3.05 -57.64
N GLU A 167 27.17 -4.12 -57.10
CA GLU A 167 28.10 -4.97 -57.86
C GLU A 167 27.43 -5.63 -59.06
N LEU A 168 26.23 -6.18 -58.88
CA LEU A 168 25.48 -6.83 -59.96
C LEU A 168 25.05 -5.81 -61.03
N GLU A 169 24.64 -4.60 -60.63
CA GLU A 169 24.35 -3.49 -61.55
C GLU A 169 25.60 -3.12 -62.37
N GLN A 170 26.77 -3.05 -61.74
CA GLN A 170 28.03 -2.79 -62.45
C GLN A 170 28.38 -3.92 -63.42
N GLN A 171 28.23 -5.18 -63.00
CA GLN A 171 28.46 -6.34 -63.86
C GLN A 171 27.51 -6.36 -65.04
N LEU A 172 26.23 -6.06 -64.82
CA LEU A 172 25.21 -5.96 -65.88
C LEU A 172 25.58 -4.84 -66.85
N GLY A 173 25.97 -3.66 -66.37
CA GLY A 173 26.43 -2.56 -67.22
C GLY A 173 27.67 -2.92 -68.06
N GLN A 174 28.61 -3.70 -67.51
CA GLN A 174 29.75 -4.22 -68.28
C GLN A 174 29.31 -5.26 -69.33
N ALA A 175 28.38 -6.15 -68.99
CA ALA A 175 27.84 -7.14 -69.92
C ALA A 175 27.09 -6.45 -71.08
N ASP A 176 26.27 -5.45 -70.78
CA ASP A 176 25.58 -4.64 -71.80
C ASP A 176 26.56 -3.93 -72.73
N ALA A 177 27.65 -3.37 -72.18
CA ALA A 177 28.70 -2.73 -72.98
C ALA A 177 29.43 -3.74 -73.88
N ARG A 178 29.72 -4.94 -73.37
CA ARG A 178 30.29 -6.04 -74.17
C ARG A 178 29.34 -6.45 -75.28
N HIS A 179 28.07 -6.69 -74.97
CA HIS A 179 27.06 -7.04 -75.95
C HIS A 179 26.91 -5.98 -77.05
N ARG A 180 26.96 -4.69 -76.71
CA ARG A 180 26.99 -3.62 -77.73
C ARG A 180 28.23 -3.69 -78.62
N SER A 181 29.41 -3.90 -78.05
CA SER A 181 30.65 -4.05 -78.82
C SER A 181 30.60 -5.26 -79.74
N ASP A 182 30.13 -6.41 -79.23
CA ASP A 182 29.98 -7.64 -80.01
C ASP A 182 28.97 -7.45 -81.15
N LEU A 183 27.87 -6.73 -80.91
CA LEU A 183 26.89 -6.38 -81.93
C LEU A 183 27.49 -5.48 -83.01
N GLU A 184 28.22 -4.42 -82.62
CA GLU A 184 28.92 -3.55 -83.57
C GLU A 184 29.95 -4.34 -84.41
N GLN A 185 30.66 -5.28 -83.79
CA GLN A 185 31.61 -6.15 -84.49
C GLN A 185 30.88 -7.10 -85.46
N ALA A 186 29.77 -7.72 -85.03
CA ALA A 186 28.94 -8.57 -85.87
C ALA A 186 28.43 -7.79 -87.09
N GLU A 187 27.92 -6.58 -86.91
CA GLU A 187 27.49 -5.71 -88.02
C GLU A 187 28.63 -5.36 -88.99
N ARG A 188 29.86 -5.14 -88.48
CA ARG A 188 31.03 -4.92 -89.36
C ARG A 188 31.35 -6.17 -90.17
N THR A 189 31.40 -7.33 -89.51
CA THR A 189 31.65 -8.60 -90.22
C THR A 189 30.55 -8.91 -91.23
N GLU A 190 29.30 -8.56 -90.94
CA GLU A 190 28.19 -8.73 -91.88
C GLU A 190 28.36 -7.83 -93.11
N ARG A 191 28.79 -6.58 -92.94
CA ARG A 191 29.14 -5.68 -94.06
C ARG A 191 30.30 -6.25 -94.89
N GLU A 192 31.38 -6.71 -94.25
CA GLU A 192 32.52 -7.33 -94.94
C GLU A 192 32.10 -8.59 -95.73
N VAL A 193 31.29 -9.46 -95.13
CA VAL A 193 30.74 -10.64 -95.82
C VAL A 193 29.89 -10.23 -97.01
N ARG A 194 29.10 -9.15 -96.89
CA ARG A 194 28.31 -8.62 -98.00
C ARG A 194 29.19 -8.11 -99.15
N GLU A 195 30.24 -7.34 -98.85
CA GLU A 195 31.22 -6.88 -99.83
C GLU A 195 31.96 -8.04 -100.51
N LEU A 196 32.35 -9.05 -99.73
CA LEU A 196 32.98 -10.27 -100.27
C LEU A 196 32.03 -11.04 -101.17
N ARG A 197 30.73 -11.16 -100.80
CA ARG A 197 29.72 -11.77 -101.66
C ARG A 197 29.53 -11.00 -102.97
N GLU A 198 29.54 -9.67 -102.93
CA GLU A 198 29.51 -8.84 -104.15
C GLU A 198 30.75 -9.09 -105.02
N ARG A 199 31.95 -9.12 -104.42
CA ARG A 199 33.18 -9.45 -105.14
C ARG A 199 33.17 -10.86 -105.75
N VAL A 200 32.64 -11.84 -105.03
CA VAL A 200 32.47 -13.21 -105.56
C VAL A 200 31.50 -13.21 -106.73
N ALA A 201 30.37 -12.51 -106.63
CA ALA A 201 29.43 -12.38 -107.74
C ALA A 201 30.06 -11.69 -108.96
N ASP A 202 30.92 -10.69 -108.76
CA ASP A 202 31.66 -10.05 -109.84
C ASP A 202 32.73 -10.97 -110.45
N ASN A 203 33.43 -11.76 -109.63
CA ASN A 203 34.34 -12.81 -110.11
C ASN A 203 33.60 -13.89 -110.91
N GLU A 204 32.39 -14.29 -110.49
CA GLU A 204 31.56 -15.22 -111.26
C GLU A 204 31.16 -14.62 -112.61
N LYS A 205 30.82 -13.32 -112.67
CA LYS A 205 30.56 -12.63 -113.95
C LYS A 205 31.82 -12.59 -114.82
N MET A 206 32.98 -12.31 -114.24
CA MET A 206 34.27 -12.36 -114.95
C MET A 206 34.56 -13.78 -115.46
N GLY A 207 34.28 -14.81 -114.66
CA GLY A 207 34.40 -16.22 -115.08
C GLY A 207 33.51 -16.54 -116.28
N ARG A 208 32.23 -16.13 -116.27
CA ARG A 208 31.35 -16.26 -117.45
C ARG A 208 31.87 -15.50 -118.66
N ARG A 209 32.45 -14.32 -118.45
CA ARG A 209 33.05 -13.50 -119.52
C ARG A 209 34.29 -14.17 -120.11
N ILE A 210 35.11 -14.80 -119.28
CA ILE A 210 36.26 -15.60 -119.71
C ILE A 210 35.76 -16.79 -120.52
N GLU A 211 34.73 -17.53 -120.08
CA GLU A 211 34.15 -18.62 -120.87
C GLU A 211 33.58 -18.14 -122.23
N GLU A 212 32.95 -16.95 -122.28
CA GLU A 212 32.51 -16.33 -123.54
C GLU A 212 33.70 -16.03 -124.46
N LEU A 213 34.73 -15.37 -123.92
CA LEU A 213 35.94 -15.03 -124.66
C LEU A 213 36.71 -16.29 -125.12
N GLU A 214 36.72 -17.36 -124.34
CA GLU A 214 37.30 -18.65 -124.73
C GLU A 214 36.51 -19.29 -125.88
N LYS A 215 35.17 -19.19 -125.88
CA LYS A 215 34.34 -19.63 -127.01
C LYS A 215 34.59 -18.77 -128.27
N GLU A 216 34.73 -17.46 -128.10
CA GLU A 216 35.09 -16.55 -129.20
C GLU A 216 36.50 -16.85 -129.74
N LEU A 217 37.47 -17.10 -128.87
CA LEU A 217 38.83 -17.50 -129.24
C LEU A 217 38.82 -18.82 -129.99
N ALA A 218 38.11 -19.84 -129.50
CA ALA A 218 37.94 -21.10 -130.21
C ALA A 218 37.25 -20.91 -131.58
N SER A 219 36.31 -19.97 -131.70
CA SER A 219 35.67 -19.64 -132.98
C SER A 219 36.64 -18.94 -133.94
N THR A 220 37.47 -18.03 -133.45
CA THR A 220 38.47 -17.31 -134.24
C THR A 220 39.63 -18.20 -134.62
N GLU A 221 40.06 -19.13 -133.77
CA GLU A 221 41.01 -20.20 -134.10
C GLU A 221 40.47 -21.12 -135.19
N ARG A 222 39.17 -21.48 -135.15
CA ARG A 222 38.53 -22.22 -136.25
C ARG A 222 38.55 -21.40 -137.54
N GLN A 223 38.17 -20.12 -137.50
CA GLN A 223 38.23 -19.23 -138.67
C GLN A 223 39.66 -19.06 -139.20
N LEU A 224 40.65 -18.95 -138.32
CA LEU A 224 42.06 -18.80 -138.70
C LEU A 224 42.60 -20.08 -139.32
N ASN A 225 42.19 -21.25 -138.83
CA ASN A 225 42.47 -22.54 -139.47
C ASN A 225 41.75 -22.68 -140.83
N GLU A 226 40.55 -22.14 -140.98
CA GLU A 226 39.82 -22.09 -142.24
C GLU A 226 40.51 -21.18 -143.27
N VAL A 227 41.01 -20.01 -142.83
CA VAL A 227 41.83 -19.09 -143.64
C VAL A 227 43.18 -19.72 -143.98
N ARG A 228 43.84 -20.42 -143.04
CA ARG A 228 45.04 -21.21 -143.32
C ARG A 228 44.77 -22.27 -144.39
N SER A 229 43.62 -22.94 -144.33
CA SER A 229 43.23 -23.92 -145.36
C SER A 229 43.00 -23.27 -146.74
N ARG A 230 42.47 -22.03 -146.77
CA ARG A 230 42.31 -21.24 -148.00
C ARG A 230 43.65 -20.77 -148.56
N LEU A 231 44.58 -20.36 -147.70
CA LEU A 231 45.94 -19.98 -148.08
C LEU A 231 46.75 -21.18 -148.61
N SER A 232 46.57 -22.38 -148.04
CA SER A 232 47.16 -23.61 -148.56
C SER A 232 46.58 -24.05 -149.93
N ARG A 233 45.40 -23.57 -150.32
CA ARG A 233 44.81 -23.84 -151.66
C ARG A 233 45.23 -22.82 -152.72
N LEU A 234 45.79 -21.67 -152.34
CA LEU A 234 46.32 -20.65 -153.26
C LEU A 234 47.83 -20.81 -153.55
N LEU A 235 48.48 -21.80 -152.93
CA LEU A 235 49.91 -22.13 -153.11
C LEU A 235 50.14 -23.45 -153.89
N LYS A 236 49.21 -23.83 -154.77
CA LYS A 236 49.37 -24.82 -155.85
C LYS A 236 48.73 -24.28 -157.12
#